data_AF-A0A8S2Z7X0-F1
#
_entry.id   AF-A0A8S2Z7X0-F1
#
_cell.length_a   1.000
_cell.length_b   1.000
_cell.length_c   1.000
_cell.angle_alpha   90.00
_cell.angle_beta   90.00
_cell.angle_gamma   90.00
#
_symmetry.space_group_name_H-M   'P 1'
#
loop_
_entity.id
_entity.type
_entity.pdbx_description
1 polymer ?
#
loop_
_entity_poly.entity_id
_entity_poly.type
_entity_poly.pdbx_seq_one_letter_code
_entity_poly.pdbx_strand_id
1 'polypeptide(L)' 'MGGENKISYVREAMVVFLRSLPIDCHFNIIRFGSNYESLFEESTVIYNEENVKKAEQLIEKMEANMGGTEL' A
#
# COMPACT_ATOMS: atom_id res chain seq x y z
N MET A 1 10.28 -14.06 17.00
CA MET A 1 8.82 -14.14 16.72
C MET A 1 8.17 -12.76 16.90
N GLY A 2 8.39 -11.81 15.99
CA GLY A 2 7.86 -10.44 16.15
C GLY A 2 7.62 -9.65 14.85
N GLY A 3 7.89 -10.26 13.69
CA GLY A 3 7.71 -9.62 12.38
C GLY A 3 6.41 -10.03 11.66
N GLU A 4 5.99 -11.29 11.78
CA GLU A 4 4.84 -11.84 11.03
C GLU A 4 3.51 -11.14 11.38
N ASN A 5 3.33 -10.72 12.63
CA ASN A 5 2.13 -10.00 13.05
C ASN A 5 2.10 -8.53 12.60
N LYS A 6 3.26 -7.88 12.40
CA LYS A 6 3.28 -6.45 12.06
C LYS A 6 2.83 -6.20 10.62
N ILE A 7 3.35 -7.01 9.70
CA ILE A 7 3.01 -6.83 8.29
C ILE A 7 1.55 -7.23 8.02
N SER A 8 1.04 -8.26 8.67
CA SER A 8 -0.38 -8.65 8.59
C SER A 8 -1.29 -7.53 9.10
N TYR A 9 -1.00 -6.94 10.26
CA TYR A 9 -1.78 -5.79 10.74
C TYR A 9 -1.72 -4.57 9.80
N VAL A 10 -0.57 -4.31 9.17
CA VAL A 10 -0.46 -3.24 8.16
C VAL A 10 -1.36 -3.54 6.96
N ARG A 11 -1.35 -4.79 6.45
CA ARG A 11 -2.22 -5.18 5.34
C ARG A 11 -3.69 -4.96 5.68
N GLU A 12 -4.12 -5.44 6.85
CA GLU A 12 -5.50 -5.27 7.32
C GLU A 12 -5.88 -3.78 7.47
N ALA A 13 -5.03 -3.00 8.11
CA ALA A 13 -5.25 -1.56 8.31
C ALA A 13 -5.30 -0.81 6.97
N MET A 14 -4.45 -1.17 6.01
CA MET A 14 -4.45 -0.56 4.68
C MET A 14 -5.70 -0.89 3.88
N VAL A 15 -6.24 -2.11 3.98
CA VAL A 15 -7.52 -2.46 3.34
C VAL A 15 -8.65 -1.60 3.91
N VAL A 16 -8.70 -1.43 5.24
CA VAL A 16 -9.69 -0.57 5.89
C VAL A 16 -9.53 0.88 5.47
N PHE A 17 -8.30 1.40 5.45
CA PHE A 17 -8.00 2.77 5.04
C PHE A 17 -8.36 3.03 3.58
N LEU A 18 -7.99 2.12 2.68
CA LEU A 18 -8.30 2.23 1.26
C LEU A 18 -9.82 2.32 1.06
N ARG A 19 -10.59 1.47 1.75
CA ARG A 19 -12.06 1.45 1.63
C ARG A 19 -12.77 2.63 2.31
N SER A 20 -12.09 3.34 3.21
CA SER A 20 -12.66 4.52 3.88
C SER A 20 -12.41 5.82 3.12
N LEU A 21 -11.65 5.77 2.01
CA LEU A 21 -11.37 6.94 1.19
C LEU A 21 -12.66 7.54 0.59
N PRO A 22 -12.81 8.88 0.59
CA PRO A 22 -13.95 9.53 -0.03
C PRO A 22 -14.02 9.30 -1.54
N ILE A 23 -15.24 9.37 -2.07
CA ILE A 23 -15.47 9.48 -3.52
C ILE A 23 -14.80 10.77 -4.02
N ASP A 24 -14.18 10.72 -5.20
CA ASP A 24 -13.40 11.79 -5.86
C ASP A 24 -12.03 12.13 -5.24
N CYS A 25 -11.51 11.34 -4.28
CA CYS A 25 -10.13 11.52 -3.84
C CYS A 25 -9.14 10.92 -4.85
N HIS A 26 -7.88 11.36 -4.77
CA HIS A 26 -6.77 10.73 -5.47
C HIS A 26 -5.85 10.04 -4.46
N PHE A 27 -5.24 8.92 -4.86
CA PHE A 27 -4.36 8.15 -3.99
C PHE A 27 -3.22 7.49 -4.75
N ASN A 28 -2.20 7.07 -4.01
CA ASN A 28 -1.13 6.20 -4.46
C ASN A 28 -0.61 5.40 -3.25
N ILE A 29 -0.04 4.22 -3.49
CA ILE A 29 0.62 3.41 -2.47
C ILE A 29 2.11 3.38 -2.81
N ILE A 30 2.92 3.93 -1.91
CA ILE A 30 4.37 3.94 -2.02
C ILE A 30 4.92 3.06 -0.90
N ARG A 31 5.75 2.09 -1.28
CA ARG A 31 6.45 1.21 -0.35
C ARG A 31 7.92 1.65 -0.31
N PHE A 32 8.51 1.63 0.88
CA PHE A 32 9.88 2.10 1.08
C PHE A 32 10.66 1.15 1.98
N GLY A 33 11.95 1.04 1.67
CA GLY A 33 12.96 0.27 2.38
C GLY A 33 14.32 0.81 1.97
N SER A 34 15.21 -0.06 1.48
CA SER A 34 16.50 0.35 0.92
C SER A 34 16.34 1.03 -0.44
N ASN A 35 15.24 0.76 -1.13
CA ASN A 35 14.74 1.49 -2.29
C ASN A 35 13.25 1.84 -2.07
N TYR A 36 12.64 2.56 -3.00
CA TYR A 36 11.20 2.79 -3.00
C TYR A 36 10.54 2.23 -4.26
N GLU A 37 9.28 1.84 -4.12
CA GLU A 37 8.44 1.38 -5.21
C GLU A 37 7.07 2.04 -5.10
N SER A 38 6.57 2.56 -6.22
CA SER A 38 5.26 3.18 -6.32
C SER A 38 4.30 2.27 -7.08
N LEU A 39 3.06 2.14 -6.61
CA LEU A 39 2.02 1.41 -7.34
C LEU A 39 1.70 2.07 -8.69
N PHE A 40 1.69 3.40 -8.71
CA PHE A 40 1.44 4.20 -9.91
C PHE A 40 2.70 5.05 -10.19
N GLU A 41 3.37 4.77 -11.31
CA GLU A 41 4.74 5.25 -11.58
C GLU A 41 4.87 6.79 -11.62
N GLU A 42 3.87 7.51 -12.13
CA GLU A 42 4.02 8.95 -12.40
C GLU A 42 3.17 9.88 -11.51
N SER A 43 2.09 9.40 -10.89
CA SER A 43 1.17 10.29 -10.15
C SER A 43 0.18 9.53 -9.26
N THR A 44 -0.56 10.28 -8.44
CA THR A 44 -1.76 9.79 -7.75
C THR A 44 -2.91 9.61 -8.73
N VAL A 45 -3.70 8.55 -8.56
CA VAL A 45 -4.84 8.23 -9.43
C VAL A 45 -6.16 8.42 -8.70
N ILE A 46 -7.24 8.66 -9.44
CA ILE A 46 -8.58 8.79 -8.87
C ILE A 46 -9.03 7.48 -8.20
N TYR A 47 -9.74 7.61 -7.08
CA TYR A 47 -10.39 6.52 -6.38
C TYR A 47 -11.56 5.98 -7.21
N ASN A 48 -11.30 4.90 -7.95
CA ASN A 48 -12.28 4.15 -8.73
C ASN A 48 -12.07 2.64 -8.55
N GLU A 49 -13.05 1.83 -8.99
CA GLU A 49 -13.03 0.38 -8.80
C GLU A 49 -11.77 -0.29 -9.37
N GLU A 50 -11.31 0.15 -10.55
CA GLU A 50 -10.12 -0.40 -11.22
C GLU A 50 -8.85 -0.16 -10.38
N ASN A 51 -8.64 1.07 -9.93
CA ASN A 51 -7.46 1.46 -9.18
C ASN A 51 -7.47 0.88 -7.77
N VAL A 52 -8.64 0.79 -7.13
CA VAL A 52 -8.83 0.13 -5.84
C VAL A 52 -8.47 -1.35 -5.94
N LYS A 53 -8.89 -2.04 -6.99
CA LYS A 53 -8.56 -3.46 -7.19
C LYS A 53 -7.05 -3.68 -7.35
N LYS A 54 -6.35 -2.81 -8.09
CA LYS A 54 -4.87 -2.86 -8.20
C LYS A 54 -4.21 -2.66 -6.83
N ALA A 55 -4.73 -1.73 -6.03
CA ALA A 55 -4.24 -1.45 -4.69
C ALA A 55 -4.48 -2.62 -3.71
N GLU A 56 -5.66 -3.24 -3.72
CA GLU A 56 -5.96 -4.42 -2.89
C GLU A 56 -5.02 -5.59 -3.23
N GLN A 57 -4.74 -5.83 -4.52
CA GLN A 57 -3.79 -6.87 -4.95
C GLN A 57 -2.35 -6.59 -4.48
N LEU A 58 -1.92 -5.32 -4.46
CA LEU A 58 -0.62 -4.94 -3.92
C LEU A 58 -0.56 -5.17 -2.41
N ILE A 59 -1.59 -4.76 -1.68
CA ILE A 59 -1.67 -4.89 -0.22
C ILE A 59 -1.63 -6.36 0.19
N GLU A 60 -2.39 -7.23 -0.47
CA GLU A 60 -2.41 -8.67 -0.17
C GLU A 60 -1.00 -9.31 -0.27
N LYS A 61 -0.20 -8.87 -1.24
CA LYS A 61 1.14 -9.37 -1.52
C LYS A 61 2.26 -8.62 -0.77
N MET A 62 1.93 -7.63 0.06
CA MET A 62 2.92 -6.73 0.66
C MET A 62 3.74 -7.41 1.75
N GLU A 63 5.05 -7.56 1.58
CA GLU A 63 5.94 -8.18 2.58
C GLU A 63 6.96 -7.20 3.16
N ALA A 64 7.50 -7.52 4.34
CA ALA A 64 8.59 -6.77 4.95
C ALA A 64 9.95 -7.16 4.31
N ASN A 65 10.03 -7.09 2.98
CA ASN A 65 11.15 -7.60 2.18
C ASN A 65 11.93 -6.50 1.45
N MET A 66 11.60 -5.22 1.67
CA MET A 66 12.29 -4.09 1.02
C MET A 66 13.62 -3.71 1.66
N GLY A 67 14.17 -4.56 2.54
CA GLY A 67 15.39 -4.28 3.29
C GLY A 67 15.16 -3.33 4.47
N GLY A 68 16.20 -2.59 4.84
CA GLY A 68 16.15 -1.60 5.92
C GLY A 68 15.91 -0.19 5.39
N THR A 69 15.40 0.68 6.26
CA THR A 69 15.25 2.11 6.00
C THR A 69 16.34 2.86 6.78
N GLU A 70 17.28 3.51 6.08
CA GLU A 70 18.13 4.54 6.67
C GLU A 70 17.41 5.88 6.47
N LEU A 71 16.57 6.25 7.45
CA LEU A 71 15.84 7.53 7.48
C LEU A 71 16.55 8.53 8.39
#